data_AF-A0A537FZ55-F1
#
_entry.id   AF-A0A537FZ55-F1
#
_cell.length_a   1.000
_cell.length_b   1.000
_cell.length_c   1.000
_cell.angle_alpha   90.00
_cell.angle_beta   90.00
_cell.angle_gamma   90.00
#
_symmetry.space_group_name_H-M   'P 1'
#
loop_
_entity.id
_entity.type
_entity.pdbx_description
1 polymer ?
#
loop_
_entity_poly.entity_id
_entity_poly.type
_entity_poly.pdbx_seq_one_letter_code
_entity_poly.pdbx_strand_id
1 'polypeptide(L)'
;MLVSSLFFWSFLGTSFLVCSLLLQNYWEHPQLTIRTVLGSSLLVSLGFATLMTSIARRYTFSRMLERMTAAPVSLSGIATGFGALTGKMGVSGVSLREALSGSAFSISLSGQGVVAMSPKLAGSLSSDETDAVLAHELSHIKNGDSAAKGLAKLARVAFPFDPVLRLVEAAVHRERELWADRVSVEFTGKPLALASAIIKANSGSSSATTGNLTGLFVGGSGHGLLSPYPNLERRVDILVELARKMELVANSPVVR
;
A
#
# COMPACT_ATOMS: atom_id res chain seq x y z
N MET A 1 -12.41 -14.46 -8.75
CA MET A 1 -12.89 -15.86 -8.89
C MET A 1 -13.28 -16.47 -7.55
N LEU A 2 -12.45 -16.41 -6.50
CA LEU A 2 -12.81 -16.97 -5.18
C LEU A 2 -14.01 -16.27 -4.52
N VAL A 3 -14.04 -14.94 -4.48
CA VAL A 3 -15.12 -14.18 -3.82
C VAL A 3 -16.48 -14.35 -4.52
N SER A 4 -16.49 -14.31 -5.85
CA SER A 4 -17.71 -14.53 -6.64
C SER A 4 -18.26 -15.95 -6.48
N SER A 5 -17.38 -16.95 -6.38
CA SER A 5 -17.77 -18.33 -6.11
C SER A 5 -18.35 -18.50 -4.70
N LEU A 6 -17.67 -17.96 -3.67
CA LEU A 6 -18.15 -18.01 -2.28
C LEU A 6 -19.52 -17.35 -2.11
N PHE A 7 -19.71 -16.19 -2.74
CA PHE A 7 -21.01 -15.51 -2.74
C PHE A 7 -22.09 -16.36 -3.42
N PHE A 8 -21.81 -16.91 -4.60
CA PHE A 8 -22.78 -17.71 -5.35
C PHE A 8 -23.25 -18.96 -4.57
N TRP A 9 -22.31 -19.73 -4.01
CA TRP A 9 -22.64 -20.94 -3.26
C TRP A 9 -23.36 -20.63 -1.93
N SER A 10 -22.97 -19.54 -1.27
CA SER A 10 -23.67 -19.07 -0.07
C SER A 10 -25.11 -18.63 -0.39
N PHE A 11 -25.31 -17.94 -1.52
CA PHE A 11 -26.62 -17.50 -1.98
C PHE A 11 -27.53 -18.67 -2.33
N LEU A 12 -27.01 -19.63 -3.09
CA LEU A 12 -27.78 -20.81 -3.47
C LEU A 12 -28.18 -21.65 -2.25
N GLY A 13 -27.25 -21.87 -1.31
CA GLY A 13 -27.52 -22.64 -0.10
C GLY A 13 -28.52 -21.95 0.84
N THR A 14 -28.36 -20.64 1.06
CA THR A 14 -29.29 -19.88 1.92
C THR A 14 -30.67 -19.73 1.30
N SER A 15 -30.74 -19.53 -0.01
CA SER A 15 -32.01 -19.48 -0.74
C SER A 15 -32.75 -20.80 -0.65
N PHE A 16 -32.06 -21.93 -0.87
CA PHE A 16 -32.68 -23.25 -0.74
C PHE A 16 -33.21 -23.50 0.68
N LEU A 17 -32.43 -23.17 1.70
CA LEU A 17 -32.82 -23.36 3.10
C LEU A 17 -34.04 -22.50 3.47
N VAL A 18 -34.04 -21.21 3.13
CA VAL A 18 -35.16 -20.31 3.45
C VAL A 18 -36.42 -20.68 2.65
N CYS A 19 -36.27 -21.08 1.39
CA CYS A 19 -37.38 -21.64 0.61
C CYS A 19 -37.99 -22.87 1.28
N SER A 20 -37.16 -23.79 1.79
CA SER A 20 -37.65 -25.01 2.44
C SER A 20 -38.44 -24.71 3.72
N LEU A 21 -38.01 -23.70 4.49
CA LEU A 21 -38.65 -23.31 5.75
C LEU A 21 -39.97 -22.54 5.53
N LEU A 22 -40.08 -21.77 4.45
CA LEU A 22 -41.25 -20.94 4.16
C LEU A 22 -42.23 -21.58 3.16
N LEU A 23 -42.04 -22.85 2.81
CA LEU A 23 -42.84 -23.52 1.78
C LEU A 23 -44.34 -23.51 2.10
N GLN A 24 -44.70 -23.69 3.37
CA GLN A 24 -46.12 -23.65 3.80
C GLN A 24 -46.72 -22.25 3.71
N ASN A 25 -45.94 -21.22 4.01
CA ASN A 25 -46.38 -19.82 3.98
C ASN A 25 -46.52 -19.26 2.55
N TYR A 26 -45.92 -19.95 1.56
CA TYR A 26 -45.98 -19.53 0.17
C TYR A 26 -47.41 -19.50 -0.38
N TRP A 27 -48.24 -20.47 0.02
CA TRP A 27 -49.61 -20.59 -0.47
C TRP A 27 -50.52 -19.46 0.06
N GLU A 28 -50.25 -18.98 1.28
CA GLU A 28 -51.02 -17.91 1.91
C GLU A 28 -50.51 -16.52 1.53
N HIS A 29 -49.18 -16.34 1.43
CA HIS A 29 -48.54 -15.04 1.24
C HIS A 29 -47.35 -15.12 0.26
N PRO A 30 -47.60 -15.27 -1.05
CA PRO A 30 -46.55 -15.49 -2.03
C PRO A 30 -45.57 -14.31 -2.16
N GLN A 31 -46.08 -13.07 -2.19
CA GLN A 31 -45.25 -11.87 -2.37
C GLN A 31 -44.31 -11.63 -1.17
N LEU A 32 -44.82 -11.81 0.05
CA LEU A 32 -44.02 -11.70 1.28
C LEU A 32 -42.95 -12.79 1.32
N THR A 33 -43.32 -14.04 0.99
CA THR A 33 -42.40 -15.19 0.97
C THR A 33 -41.28 -15.01 -0.05
N ILE A 34 -41.57 -14.55 -1.26
CA ILE A 34 -40.55 -14.28 -2.28
C ILE A 34 -39.58 -13.19 -1.81
N ARG A 35 -40.11 -12.10 -1.24
CA ARG A 35 -39.28 -10.98 -0.75
C ARG A 35 -38.41 -11.38 0.43
N THR A 36 -38.93 -12.18 1.36
CA THR A 36 -38.16 -12.64 2.52
C THR A 36 -37.08 -13.63 2.13
N VAL A 37 -37.37 -14.60 1.25
CA VAL A 37 -36.36 -15.50 0.69
C VAL A 37 -35.26 -14.69 0.02
N LEU A 38 -35.60 -13.88 -0.98
CA LEU A 38 -34.60 -13.16 -1.78
C LEU A 38 -33.80 -12.17 -0.93
N GLY A 39 -34.46 -11.42 -0.05
CA GLY A 39 -33.82 -10.45 0.83
C GLY A 39 -32.90 -11.09 1.86
N SER A 40 -33.36 -12.15 2.54
CA SER A 40 -32.55 -12.83 3.56
C SER A 40 -31.34 -13.56 2.95
N SER A 41 -31.52 -14.26 1.83
CA SER A 41 -30.42 -14.95 1.14
C SER A 41 -29.38 -13.96 0.64
N LEU A 42 -29.80 -12.81 0.10
CA LEU A 42 -28.88 -11.77 -0.35
C LEU A 42 -28.06 -11.19 0.82
N LEU A 43 -28.72 -10.84 1.92
CA LEU A 43 -28.05 -10.28 3.10
C LEU A 43 -27.07 -11.27 3.74
N VAL A 44 -27.47 -12.53 3.91
CA VAL A 44 -26.59 -13.57 4.49
C VAL A 44 -25.40 -13.81 3.58
N SER A 45 -25.59 -13.86 2.26
CA SER A 45 -24.51 -14.12 1.31
C SER A 45 -23.52 -12.98 1.22
N LEU A 46 -24.00 -11.74 1.27
CA LEU A 46 -23.15 -10.56 1.32
C LEU A 46 -22.35 -10.52 2.62
N GLY A 47 -22.99 -10.82 3.76
CA GLY A 47 -22.33 -10.94 5.06
C GLY A 47 -21.27 -12.04 5.08
N PHE A 48 -21.58 -13.23 4.54
CA PHE A 48 -20.65 -14.35 4.46
C PHE A 48 -19.45 -14.02 3.55
N ALA A 49 -19.70 -13.47 2.36
CA ALA A 49 -18.64 -13.12 1.42
C ALA A 49 -17.71 -12.02 1.97
N THR A 50 -18.25 -11.00 2.64
CA THR A 50 -17.46 -9.93 3.27
C THR A 50 -16.64 -10.47 4.44
N LEU A 51 -17.22 -11.31 5.30
CA LEU A 51 -16.52 -11.97 6.39
C LEU A 51 -15.37 -12.83 5.88
N MET A 52 -15.65 -13.72 4.91
CA MET A 52 -14.63 -14.61 4.35
C MET A 52 -13.52 -13.84 3.64
N THR A 53 -13.86 -12.76 2.93
CA THR A 53 -12.86 -11.89 2.31
C THR A 53 -11.99 -11.20 3.35
N SER A 54 -12.58 -10.73 4.46
CA SER A 54 -11.84 -10.12 5.57
C SER A 54 -10.87 -11.12 6.22
N ILE A 55 -11.35 -12.33 6.50
CA ILE A 55 -10.53 -13.43 7.05
C ILE A 55 -9.39 -13.79 6.09
N ALA A 56 -9.70 -14.04 4.82
CA ALA A 56 -8.72 -14.38 3.80
C ALA A 56 -7.66 -13.29 3.64
N ARG A 57 -8.06 -12.01 3.67
CA ARG A 57 -7.14 -10.86 3.62
C ARG A 57 -6.18 -10.85 4.80
N ARG A 58 -6.64 -11.14 6.02
CA ARG A 58 -5.78 -11.24 7.21
C ARG A 58 -4.77 -12.39 7.09
N TYR A 59 -5.21 -13.58 6.71
CA TYR A 59 -4.31 -14.74 6.56
C TYR A 59 -3.32 -14.58 5.41
N THR A 60 -3.78 -14.05 4.28
CA THR A 60 -2.94 -13.86 3.10
C THR A 60 -1.90 -12.78 3.35
N PHE A 61 -2.24 -11.74 4.11
CA PHE A 61 -1.28 -10.71 4.53
C PHE A 61 -0.11 -11.29 5.34
N SER A 62 -0.37 -12.12 6.34
CA SER A 62 0.70 -12.75 7.13
C SER A 62 1.62 -13.61 6.27
N ARG A 63 1.04 -14.48 5.43
CA ARG A 63 1.82 -15.32 4.51
C ARG A 63 2.59 -14.52 3.46
N MET A 64 2.01 -13.42 2.99
CA MET A 64 2.64 -12.51 2.03
C MET A 64 3.86 -11.82 2.65
N LEU A 65 3.75 -11.37 3.91
CA LEU A 65 4.87 -10.80 4.64
C LEU A 65 5.97 -11.83 4.90
N GLU A 66 5.64 -13.05 5.32
CA GLU A 66 6.60 -14.14 5.51
C GLU A 66 7.39 -14.46 4.23
N ARG A 67 6.75 -14.32 3.06
CA ARG A 67 7.40 -14.56 1.76
C ARG A 67 8.29 -13.41 1.28
N MET A 68 8.11 -12.19 1.80
CA MET A 68 8.84 -11.00 1.37
C MET A 68 9.83 -10.47 2.40
N THR A 69 9.71 -10.92 3.65
CA THR A 69 10.52 -10.42 4.76
C THR A 69 11.12 -11.56 5.57
N ALA A 70 12.40 -11.43 5.92
CA ALA A 70 13.07 -12.37 6.80
C ALA A 70 12.83 -12.04 8.29
N ALA A 71 13.53 -12.74 9.17
CA ALA A 71 13.58 -12.53 10.62
C ALA A 71 13.86 -11.05 10.99
N PRO A 72 13.58 -10.59 12.24
CA PRO A 72 13.82 -9.20 12.62
C PRO A 72 15.28 -8.79 12.39
N VAL A 73 15.45 -7.56 11.88
CA VAL A 73 16.71 -7.01 11.38
C VAL A 73 17.81 -7.05 12.45
N SER A 74 18.96 -7.65 12.11
CA SER A 74 20.19 -7.71 12.93
C SER A 74 21.06 -6.43 12.83
N LEU A 75 20.47 -5.27 12.52
CA LEU A 75 21.18 -3.99 12.41
C LEU A 75 20.73 -3.06 13.55
N SER A 76 21.34 -3.22 14.72
CA SER A 76 21.03 -2.49 15.95
C SER A 76 21.05 -0.96 15.80
N GLY A 77 21.89 -0.43 14.89
CA GLY A 77 21.95 1.01 14.57
C GLY A 77 20.68 1.55 13.91
N ILE A 78 20.13 0.83 12.93
CA ILE A 78 18.93 1.24 12.18
C ILE A 78 17.68 1.11 13.05
N ALA A 79 17.60 0.07 13.87
CA ALA A 79 16.48 -0.14 14.78
C ALA A 79 16.31 1.01 15.78
N THR A 80 17.42 1.56 16.28
CA THR A 80 17.40 2.69 17.22
C THR A 80 16.91 3.97 16.55
N GLY A 81 17.44 4.30 15.35
CA GLY A 81 16.96 5.43 14.55
C GLY A 81 15.49 5.31 14.17
N PHE A 82 15.04 4.11 13.79
CA PHE A 82 13.65 3.81 13.48
C PHE A 82 12.70 4.03 14.67
N GLY A 83 13.10 3.64 15.89
CA GLY A 83 12.32 3.90 17.10
C GLY A 83 12.13 5.39 17.39
N ALA A 84 13.18 6.20 17.23
CA ALA A 84 13.09 7.64 17.39
C ALA A 84 12.19 8.28 16.32
N LEU A 85 12.30 7.81 15.07
CA LEU A 85 11.55 8.33 13.93
C LEU A 85 10.06 8.01 14.00
N THR A 86 9.69 6.79 14.39
CA THR A 86 8.29 6.40 14.62
C THR A 86 7.63 7.26 15.70
N GLY A 87 8.36 7.54 16.79
CA GLY A 87 7.93 8.47 17.84
C GLY A 87 7.74 9.90 17.31
N LYS A 88 8.69 10.42 16.54
CA LYS A 88 8.61 11.77 15.93
C LYS A 88 7.44 11.90 14.95
N MET A 89 7.16 10.85 14.17
CA MET A 89 6.08 10.85 13.19
C MET A 89 4.70 10.50 13.79
N GLY A 90 4.65 10.05 15.05
CA GLY A 90 3.41 9.64 15.72
C GLY A 90 2.80 8.37 15.15
N VAL A 91 3.61 7.45 14.64
CA VAL A 91 3.14 6.20 14.02
C VAL A 91 3.40 5.03 14.98
N SER A 92 2.34 4.35 15.42
CA SER A 92 2.41 3.19 16.32
C SER A 92 2.09 1.89 15.59
N GLY A 93 2.45 0.75 16.18
CA GLY A 93 2.15 -0.57 15.62
C GLY A 93 2.94 -0.91 14.35
N VAL A 94 4.12 -0.31 14.16
CA VAL A 94 5.00 -0.57 13.01
C VAL A 94 6.22 -1.37 13.43
N SER A 95 6.52 -2.42 12.67
CA SER A 95 7.75 -3.21 12.83
C SER A 95 8.71 -2.98 11.66
N LEU A 96 10.00 -2.94 11.96
CA LEU A 96 11.06 -2.94 10.95
C LEU A 96 11.49 -4.38 10.67
N ARG A 97 11.52 -4.76 9.38
CA ARG A 97 11.90 -6.10 8.94
C ARG A 97 12.94 -6.05 7.82
N GLU A 98 13.63 -7.16 7.61
CA GLU A 98 14.56 -7.27 6.49
C GLU A 98 13.80 -7.61 5.22
N ALA A 99 13.99 -6.83 4.16
CA ALA A 99 13.40 -7.13 2.85
C ALA A 99 14.25 -8.16 2.10
N LEU A 100 13.59 -9.18 1.55
CA LEU A 100 14.24 -10.15 0.65
C LEU A 100 14.48 -9.58 -0.75
N SER A 101 13.72 -8.55 -1.14
CA SER A 101 13.95 -7.77 -2.36
C SER A 101 15.11 -6.81 -2.16
N GLY A 102 15.84 -6.43 -3.22
CA GLY A 102 16.92 -5.44 -3.16
C GLY A 102 16.47 -3.99 -2.92
N SER A 103 15.32 -3.77 -2.28
CA SER A 103 14.65 -2.48 -2.14
C SER A 103 14.18 -2.23 -0.70
N ALA A 104 13.62 -1.03 -0.46
CA ALA A 104 12.81 -0.74 0.72
C ALA A 104 11.34 -0.67 0.32
N PHE A 105 10.44 -1.03 1.23
CA PHE A 105 9.00 -0.91 1.03
C PHE A 105 8.25 -0.87 2.37
N SER A 106 7.01 -0.38 2.32
CA SER A 106 6.10 -0.33 3.45
C SER A 106 4.74 -0.93 3.09
N ILE A 107 4.14 -1.65 4.04
CA ILE A 107 2.79 -2.20 3.90
C ILE A 107 2.06 -2.05 5.22
N SER A 108 0.81 -1.58 5.18
CA SER A 108 -0.05 -1.52 6.36
C SER A 108 -1.38 -2.24 6.14
N LEU A 109 -1.84 -2.92 7.18
CA LEU A 109 -3.15 -3.57 7.21
C LEU A 109 -3.76 -3.45 8.60
N SER A 110 -4.99 -2.91 8.68
CA SER A 110 -5.80 -2.90 9.91
C SER A 110 -5.07 -2.35 11.14
N GLY A 111 -4.29 -1.28 10.97
CA GLY A 111 -3.55 -0.63 12.06
C GLY A 111 -2.19 -1.24 12.39
N GLN A 112 -1.80 -2.35 11.76
CA GLN A 112 -0.44 -2.88 11.83
C GLN A 112 0.35 -2.50 10.58
N GLY A 113 1.57 -2.01 10.77
CA GLY A 113 2.48 -1.62 9.70
C GLY A 113 3.75 -2.46 9.70
N VAL A 114 4.29 -2.71 8.52
CA VAL A 114 5.61 -3.26 8.34
C VAL A 114 6.37 -2.34 7.39
N VAL A 115 7.53 -1.87 7.85
CA VAL A 115 8.54 -1.27 6.98
C VAL A 115 9.62 -2.32 6.80
N ALA A 116 10.00 -2.58 5.56
CA ALA A 116 11.04 -3.53 5.22
C ALA A 116 12.14 -2.86 4.41
N MET A 117 13.40 -3.18 4.72
CA MET A 117 14.56 -2.67 3.99
C MET A 117 15.59 -3.78 3.79
N SER A 118 16.16 -3.86 2.60
CA SER A 118 17.19 -4.85 2.29
C SER A 118 18.53 -4.50 2.92
N PRO A 119 19.34 -5.47 3.37
CA PRO A 119 20.67 -5.20 3.92
C PRO A 119 21.61 -4.57 2.89
N LYS A 120 21.45 -4.96 1.61
CA LYS A 120 22.25 -4.41 0.50
C LYS A 120 21.98 -2.92 0.32
N LEU A 121 20.70 -2.52 0.34
CA LEU A 121 20.33 -1.11 0.26
C LEU A 121 20.80 -0.37 1.51
N ALA A 122 20.53 -0.91 2.70
CA ALA A 122 20.96 -0.33 3.97
C ALA A 122 22.48 -0.11 4.04
N GLY A 123 23.29 -1.04 3.53
CA GLY A 123 24.75 -0.91 3.48
C GLY A 123 25.27 0.09 2.44
N SER A 124 24.44 0.52 1.48
CA SER A 124 24.80 1.51 0.46
C SER A 124 24.42 2.94 0.83
N LEU A 125 23.58 3.10 1.86
CA LEU A 125 23.05 4.39 2.31
C LEU A 125 23.85 4.91 3.52
N SER A 126 24.03 6.22 3.60
CA SER A 126 24.49 6.87 4.83
C SER A 126 23.41 6.84 5.91
N SER A 127 23.76 7.22 7.15
CA SER A 127 22.77 7.33 8.24
C SER A 127 21.64 8.30 7.88
N ASP A 128 22.00 9.45 7.30
CA ASP A 128 21.05 10.50 6.90
C ASP A 128 20.14 10.04 5.75
N GLU A 129 20.69 9.30 4.79
CA GLU A 129 19.94 8.72 3.68
C GLU A 129 19.00 7.61 4.18
N THR A 130 19.45 6.80 5.12
CA THR A 130 18.65 5.73 5.74
C THR A 130 17.46 6.32 6.49
N ASP A 131 17.68 7.35 7.31
CA ASP A 131 16.61 8.04 8.03
C ASP A 131 15.59 8.67 7.07
N ALA A 132 16.07 9.28 5.97
CA ALA A 132 15.21 9.87 4.94
C ALA A 132 14.34 8.81 4.23
N VAL A 133 14.90 7.66 3.89
CA VAL A 133 14.16 6.55 3.28
C VAL A 133 13.18 5.93 4.26
N LEU A 134 13.57 5.71 5.52
CA LEU A 134 12.66 5.19 6.54
C LEU A 134 11.51 6.16 6.81
N ALA A 135 11.76 7.47 6.82
CA ALA A 135 10.73 8.48 6.97
C ALA A 135 9.77 8.49 5.78
N HIS A 136 10.29 8.30 4.56
CA HIS A 136 9.48 8.10 3.35
C HIS A 136 8.56 6.89 3.50
N GLU A 137 9.10 5.73 3.87
CA GLU A 137 8.31 4.51 4.04
C GLU A 137 7.29 4.61 5.20
N LEU A 138 7.65 5.27 6.30
CA LEU A 138 6.71 5.53 7.39
C LEU A 138 5.59 6.49 6.99
N SER A 139 5.86 7.44 6.09
CA SER A 139 4.84 8.38 5.61
C SER A 139 3.71 7.67 4.85
N HIS A 140 4.01 6.60 4.11
CA HIS A 140 3.00 5.78 3.44
C HIS A 140 2.06 5.09 4.45
N ILE A 141 2.60 4.66 5.60
CA ILE A 141 1.80 4.07 6.67
C ILE A 141 0.95 5.14 7.34
N LYS A 142 1.57 6.29 7.68
CA LYS A 142 0.90 7.43 8.32
C LYS A 142 -0.28 7.97 7.50
N ASN A 143 -0.10 8.09 6.18
CA ASN A 143 -1.10 8.66 5.27
C ASN A 143 -2.13 7.63 4.76
N GLY A 144 -2.00 6.36 5.15
CA GLY A 144 -2.93 5.30 4.75
C GLY A 144 -2.85 4.95 3.26
N ASP A 145 -1.69 5.10 2.64
CA ASP A 145 -1.53 4.99 1.18
C ASP A 145 -1.86 3.58 0.67
N SER A 146 -1.62 2.55 1.47
CA SER A 146 -2.00 1.16 1.16
C SER A 146 -3.51 1.03 0.91
N ALA A 147 -4.34 1.74 1.68
CA ALA A 147 -5.79 1.72 1.50
C ALA A 147 -6.22 2.51 0.25
N ALA A 148 -5.66 3.70 0.04
CA ALA A 148 -5.97 4.54 -1.12
C ALA A 148 -5.56 3.86 -2.45
N LYS A 149 -4.32 3.35 -2.54
CA LYS A 149 -3.83 2.59 -3.69
C LYS A 149 -4.66 1.31 -3.90
N GLY A 150 -5.02 0.63 -2.80
CA GLY A 150 -5.90 -0.54 -2.84
C GLY A 150 -7.29 -0.25 -3.42
N LEU A 151 -7.92 0.86 -3.01
CA LEU A 151 -9.23 1.27 -3.52
C LEU A 151 -9.17 1.62 -5.02
N ALA A 152 -8.15 2.35 -5.47
CA ALA A 152 -7.95 2.66 -6.88
C ALA A 152 -7.80 1.39 -7.73
N LYS A 153 -7.00 0.43 -7.25
CA LYS A 153 -6.85 -0.89 -7.89
C LYS A 153 -8.17 -1.66 -7.94
N LEU A 154 -8.97 -1.64 -6.87
CA LEU A 154 -10.28 -2.28 -6.85
C LEU A 154 -11.22 -1.66 -7.89
N ALA A 155 -11.25 -0.33 -8.00
CA ALA A 155 -12.03 0.36 -9.03
C ALA A 155 -11.60 -0.07 -10.43
N ARG A 156 -10.29 -0.13 -10.72
CA ARG A 156 -9.79 -0.64 -12.02
C ARG A 156 -10.21 -2.08 -12.29
N VAL A 157 -10.17 -2.95 -11.29
CA VAL A 157 -10.57 -4.35 -11.44
C VAL A 157 -12.08 -4.50 -11.64
N ALA A 158 -12.90 -3.66 -10.99
CA ALA A 158 -14.35 -3.64 -11.15
C ALA A 158 -14.77 -3.14 -12.55
N PHE A 159 -14.01 -2.22 -13.13
CA PHE A 159 -14.28 -1.61 -14.43
C PHE A 159 -13.06 -1.79 -15.38
N PRO A 160 -12.81 -3.01 -15.87
CA PRO A 160 -11.54 -3.35 -16.55
C PRO A 160 -11.35 -2.64 -17.90
N PHE A 161 -12.44 -2.23 -18.53
CA PHE A 161 -12.47 -1.55 -19.82
C PHE A 161 -12.45 -0.02 -19.71
N ASP A 162 -12.47 0.54 -18.50
CA ASP A 162 -12.45 1.99 -18.31
C ASP A 162 -11.01 2.53 -18.40
N PRO A 163 -10.68 3.33 -19.43
CA PRO A 163 -9.33 3.89 -19.57
C PRO A 163 -9.04 5.02 -18.57
N VAL A 164 -10.07 5.73 -18.07
CA VAL A 164 -9.93 6.82 -17.10
C VAL A 164 -9.47 6.26 -15.76
N LEU A 165 -10.01 5.12 -15.32
CA LEU A 165 -9.60 4.50 -14.04
C LEU A 165 -8.14 4.04 -14.03
N ARG A 166 -7.56 3.75 -15.20
CA ARG A 166 -6.11 3.47 -15.32
C ARG A 166 -5.29 4.74 -15.07
N LEU A 167 -5.73 5.87 -15.62
CA LEU A 167 -5.11 7.17 -15.37
C LEU A 167 -5.27 7.60 -13.92
N VAL A 168 -6.43 7.35 -13.31
CA VAL A 168 -6.69 7.65 -11.90
C VAL A 168 -5.80 6.79 -10.99
N GLU A 169 -5.66 5.48 -11.23
CA GLU A 169 -4.75 4.64 -10.44
C GLU A 169 -3.30 5.15 -10.55
N ALA A 170 -2.83 5.46 -11.77
CA ALA A 170 -1.50 6.02 -11.97
C ALA A 170 -1.32 7.38 -11.29
N ALA A 171 -2.31 8.27 -11.37
CA ALA A 171 -2.29 9.58 -10.72
C ALA A 171 -2.27 9.46 -9.20
N VAL A 172 -3.11 8.58 -8.62
CA VAL A 172 -3.12 8.32 -7.17
C VAL A 172 -1.75 7.82 -6.73
N HIS A 173 -1.14 6.88 -7.44
CA HIS A 173 0.21 6.43 -7.10
C HIS A 173 1.22 7.60 -7.11
N ARG A 174 1.26 8.40 -8.18
CA ARG A 174 2.18 9.53 -8.31
C ARG A 174 2.03 10.57 -7.21
N GLU A 175 0.81 10.99 -6.93
CA GLU A 175 0.52 11.99 -5.90
C GLU A 175 0.88 11.47 -4.51
N ARG A 176 0.69 10.17 -4.24
CA ARG A 176 1.10 9.57 -2.96
C ARG A 176 2.62 9.48 -2.79
N GLU A 177 3.38 9.21 -3.85
CA GLU A 177 4.85 9.26 -3.79
C GLU A 177 5.36 10.70 -3.53
N LEU A 178 4.80 11.70 -4.21
CA LEU A 178 5.18 13.11 -4.00
C LEU A 178 4.78 13.63 -2.62
N TRP A 179 3.65 13.16 -2.09
CA TRP A 179 3.25 13.50 -0.73
C TRP A 179 4.16 12.85 0.29
N ALA A 180 4.53 11.58 0.08
CA ALA A 180 5.48 10.87 0.93
C ALA A 180 6.85 11.55 0.96
N ASP A 181 7.36 12.01 -0.19
CA ASP A 181 8.61 12.78 -0.28
C ASP A 181 8.56 14.03 0.62
N ARG A 182 7.49 14.82 0.51
CA ARG A 182 7.33 16.05 1.30
C ARG A 182 7.25 15.76 2.79
N VAL A 183 6.48 14.75 3.18
CA VAL A 183 6.33 14.36 4.60
C VAL A 183 7.67 13.85 5.14
N SER A 184 8.42 13.06 4.38
CA SER A 184 9.76 12.63 4.78
C SER A 184 10.67 13.83 5.05
N VAL A 185 10.69 14.82 4.15
CA VAL A 185 11.49 16.04 4.32
C VAL A 185 11.01 16.88 5.50
N GLU A 186 9.71 16.99 5.73
CA GLU A 186 9.15 17.70 6.89
C GLU A 186 9.63 17.11 8.22
N PHE A 187 9.67 15.77 8.32
CA PHE A 187 10.09 15.09 9.54
C PHE A 187 11.61 14.94 9.68
N THR A 188 12.37 14.82 8.59
CA THR A 188 13.82 14.62 8.66
C THR A 188 14.62 15.91 8.49
N GLY A 189 14.10 16.89 7.77
CA GLY A 189 14.80 18.10 7.37
C GLY A 189 15.89 17.88 6.32
N LYS A 190 15.92 16.71 5.67
CA LYS A 190 17.05 16.28 4.81
C LYS A 190 16.62 15.97 3.37
N PRO A 191 16.24 16.99 2.57
CA PRO A 191 15.77 16.78 1.19
C PRO A 191 16.84 16.20 0.25
N LEU A 192 18.09 16.64 0.36
CA LEU A 192 19.18 16.15 -0.48
C LEU A 192 19.58 14.70 -0.15
N ALA A 193 19.47 14.30 1.12
CA ALA A 193 19.70 12.92 1.53
C ALA A 193 18.65 11.99 0.91
N LEU A 194 17.38 12.40 0.89
CA LEU A 194 16.33 11.65 0.21
C LEU A 194 16.61 11.56 -1.30
N ALA A 195 16.97 12.66 -1.95
CA ALA A 195 17.27 12.67 -3.39
C ALA A 195 18.44 11.72 -3.75
N SER A 196 19.54 11.80 -3.00
CA SER A 196 20.69 10.89 -3.15
C SER A 196 20.29 9.43 -2.94
N ALA A 197 19.50 9.15 -1.90
CA ALA A 197 19.05 7.81 -1.58
C ALA A 197 18.17 7.20 -2.70
N ILE A 198 17.26 7.98 -3.29
CA ILE A 198 16.42 7.52 -4.40
C ILE A 198 17.28 7.19 -5.63
N ILE A 199 18.29 8.01 -5.94
CA ILE A 199 19.22 7.75 -7.05
C ILE A 199 19.99 6.45 -6.81
N LYS A 200 20.53 6.27 -5.61
CA LYS A 200 21.25 5.04 -5.21
C LYS A 200 20.34 3.81 -5.31
N ALA A 201 19.13 3.89 -4.77
CA ALA A 201 18.16 2.80 -4.81
C ALA A 201 17.79 2.40 -6.26
N ASN A 202 17.64 3.37 -7.16
CA ASN A 202 17.34 3.09 -8.57
C ASN A 202 18.55 2.52 -9.32
N SER A 203 19.75 3.05 -9.09
CA SER A 203 20.99 2.56 -9.72
C SER A 203 21.32 1.11 -9.34
N GLY A 204 21.00 0.70 -8.11
CA GLY A 204 21.16 -0.70 -7.67
C GLY A 204 20.07 -1.65 -8.17
N SER A 205 18.93 -1.12 -8.64
CA SER A 205 17.77 -1.90 -9.10
C SER A 205 17.86 -2.29 -10.59
N SER A 206 18.75 -1.68 -11.36
CA SER A 206 18.92 -1.94 -12.80
C SER A 206 19.43 -3.34 -13.16
N SER A 207 19.80 -4.18 -12.17
CA SER A 207 20.26 -5.56 -12.40
C SER A 207 19.22 -6.66 -12.09
N ALA A 208 17.99 -6.34 -11.70
CA ALA A 208 16.98 -7.35 -11.36
C ALA A 208 15.90 -7.46 -12.45
N THR A 209 16.22 -8.14 -13.56
CA THR A 209 15.21 -8.55 -14.56
C THR A 209 14.84 -10.02 -14.36
N THR A 210 13.54 -10.29 -14.43
CA THR A 210 12.86 -11.58 -14.70
C THR A 210 12.87 -12.66 -13.61
N GLY A 211 11.94 -12.56 -12.65
CA GLY A 211 11.44 -13.68 -11.87
C GLY A 211 9.91 -13.65 -11.83
N ASN A 212 9.27 -14.76 -12.19
CA ASN A 212 7.84 -15.00 -12.44
C ASN A 212 6.88 -14.76 -11.25
N LEU A 213 6.93 -13.57 -10.65
CA LEU A 213 5.89 -13.01 -9.76
C LEU A 213 5.41 -11.63 -10.26
N THR A 214 5.70 -11.29 -11.52
CA THR A 214 5.31 -10.08 -12.25
C THR A 214 3.83 -10.06 -12.64
N GLY A 215 2.94 -10.52 -11.75
CA GLY A 215 1.49 -10.36 -11.87
C GLY A 215 0.96 -9.02 -11.34
N LEU A 216 1.82 -8.14 -10.80
CA LEU A 216 1.43 -6.87 -10.19
C LEU A 216 2.40 -5.69 -10.39
N PHE A 217 3.46 -5.88 -11.18
CA PHE A 217 4.47 -4.86 -11.48
C PHE A 217 4.86 -4.98 -12.96
N VAL A 218 4.21 -4.18 -13.81
CA VAL A 218 4.63 -4.01 -15.21
C VAL A 218 5.76 -3.00 -15.21
N GLY A 219 6.98 -3.52 -15.27
CA GLY A 219 8.15 -2.79 -15.73
C GLY A 219 7.99 -2.51 -17.22
N GLY A 220 7.39 -1.36 -17.54
CA GLY A 220 7.61 -0.70 -18.82
C GLY A 220 8.41 0.56 -18.53
N SER A 221 9.52 0.75 -19.24
CA SER A 221 10.29 2.02 -19.31
C SER A 221 9.48 3.12 -20.01
N GLY A 222 8.20 3.27 -19.67
CA GLY A 222 7.27 4.17 -20.32
C GLY A 222 7.27 5.53 -19.64
N HIS A 223 8.03 6.46 -20.19
CA HIS A 223 7.71 7.88 -20.04
C HIS A 223 6.30 8.11 -20.60
N GLY A 224 5.33 8.53 -19.77
CA GLY A 224 3.97 8.78 -20.23
C GLY A 224 2.91 8.85 -19.12
N LEU A 225 1.69 9.25 -19.48
CA LEU A 225 0.57 9.49 -18.55
C LEU A 225 0.11 8.24 -17.77
N LEU A 226 0.49 7.03 -18.21
CA LEU A 226 0.06 5.74 -17.65
C LEU A 226 1.08 5.08 -16.71
N SER A 227 2.28 5.64 -16.52
CA SER A 227 3.26 5.12 -15.55
C SER A 227 2.75 5.27 -14.10
N PRO A 228 2.69 4.19 -13.29
CA PRO A 228 2.33 4.29 -11.87
C PRO A 228 3.29 5.16 -11.06
N TYR A 229 4.55 5.27 -11.47
CA TYR A 229 5.56 6.05 -10.75
C TYR A 229 5.82 7.40 -11.43
N PRO A 230 6.01 8.48 -10.64
CA PRO A 230 6.45 9.74 -11.20
C PRO A 230 7.87 9.57 -11.76
N ASN A 231 8.21 10.34 -12.80
CA ASN A 231 9.57 10.32 -13.35
C ASN A 231 10.57 10.61 -12.21
N LEU A 232 11.64 9.82 -12.13
CA LEU A 232 12.69 9.95 -11.13
C LEU A 232 13.24 11.38 -11.09
N GLU A 233 13.56 11.93 -12.27
CA GLU A 233 14.06 13.29 -12.47
C GLU A 233 13.15 14.31 -11.76
N ARG A 234 11.83 14.21 -11.97
CA ARG A 234 10.87 15.12 -11.36
C ARG A 234 10.90 15.08 -9.83
N ARG A 235 11.08 13.90 -9.22
CA ARG A 235 11.18 13.79 -7.76
C ARG A 235 12.46 14.45 -7.26
N VAL A 236 13.58 14.18 -7.91
CA VAL A 236 14.89 14.76 -7.57
C VAL A 236 14.84 16.29 -7.70
N ASP A 237 14.30 16.81 -8.79
CA ASP A 237 14.16 18.26 -9.02
C ASP A 237 13.35 18.94 -7.91
N ILE A 238 12.22 18.34 -7.51
CA ILE A 238 11.38 18.86 -6.42
C ILE A 238 12.16 18.87 -5.10
N LEU A 239 12.94 17.82 -4.81
CA LEU A 239 13.73 17.74 -3.57
C LEU A 239 14.88 18.75 -3.55
N VAL A 240 15.57 18.94 -4.68
CA VAL A 240 16.62 19.96 -4.82
C VAL A 240 16.03 21.36 -4.64
N GLU A 241 14.87 21.62 -5.25
CA GLU A 241 14.17 22.89 -5.09
C GLU A 241 13.69 23.12 -3.65
N LEU A 242 13.22 22.07 -2.96
CA LEU A 242 12.89 22.13 -1.53
C LEU A 242 14.12 22.45 -0.68
N ALA A 243 15.27 21.82 -0.96
CA ALA A 243 16.52 22.11 -0.28
C ALA A 243 16.92 23.58 -0.42
N ARG A 244 16.89 24.09 -1.66
CA ARG A 244 17.19 25.50 -1.98
C ARG A 244 16.26 26.45 -1.22
N LYS A 245 14.96 26.15 -1.16
CA LYS A 245 14.00 26.95 -0.39
C LYS A 245 14.30 26.94 1.10
N MET A 246 14.66 25.79 1.67
CA MET A 246 15.03 25.67 3.09
C MET A 246 16.29 26.47 3.42
N GLU A 247 17.30 26.43 2.55
CA GLU A 247 18.52 27.25 2.70
C GLU A 247 18.23 28.75 2.62
N LEU A 248 17.36 29.17 1.71
CA LEU A 248 16.95 30.58 1.62
C LEU A 248 16.21 31.04 2.87
N VAL A 249 15.34 30.20 3.44
CA VAL A 249 14.66 30.51 4.71
C VAL A 249 15.67 30.59 5.86
N ALA A 250 16.63 29.67 5.92
CA ALA A 250 17.67 29.67 6.95
C ALA A 250 18.61 30.90 6.87
N ASN A 251 18.87 31.39 5.66
CA ASN A 251 19.75 32.53 5.39
C ASN A 251 19.02 33.87 5.31
N SER A 252 17.69 33.91 5.50
CA SER A 252 16.91 35.15 5.43
C SER A 252 17.13 35.99 6.70
N PRO A 253 17.50 37.27 6.61
CA PRO A 253 17.93 38.10 7.75
C PRO A 253 16.77 38.62 8.63
N VAL A 254 15.61 37.97 8.63
CA VAL A 254 14.41 38.50 9.30
C VAL A 254 14.02 37.59 10.48
N VAL A 255 14.25 38.16 11.68
CA VAL A 255 13.98 37.69 13.05
C VAL A 255 15.02 36.75 13.69
N ARG A 256 16.14 37.35 14.13
CA ARG A 256 16.76 36.99 15.42
C ARG A 256 16.29 37.99 16.46
#